data_AF-A0A8S0ZH69-F1
#
_entry.id   AF-A0A8S0ZH69-F1
#
_cell.length_a   1.000
_cell.length_b   1.000
_cell.length_c   1.000
_cell.angle_alpha   90.00
_cell.angle_beta   90.00
_cell.angle_gamma   90.00
#
_symmetry.space_group_name_H-M   'P 1'
#
loop_
_entity.id
_entity.type
_entity.pdbx_description
1 polymer ?
#
loop_
_entity_poly.entity_id
_entity_poly.type
_entity_poly.pdbx_seq_one_letter_code
_entity_poly.pdbx_strand_id
1 'polypeptide(L)'
;MSQDSDTEAKFLANVTDSMNKLMKELHELYEFRDLFFENHPIEMAAEKNQRLEELKKVLAEKFEEIDDSKLPSAERAKFLYMKGRTYNISRTYDARATECLSKAVKLNPHFVEAWNELGECYWKNMNVKEAKASFEGALKHQRNRLSLRCLSIILRQEIGPRKRSEVIPTILKSVELAKEAVTQDIKDGVSWSVLGNAYLCQFFTVAQDPATLKLCMSAYKQAALDPIAKGQPDLYYNEGIALKYSEQYSEALEKFSYACRLDPSWAPPRQESSRVLSFTQAATTLVRTRGKLKAKRLATMVQSIDKKMLGMYSEGSLHSFGRGREVALELVRLDALQEGNNEAKVVLGKVVGSIHNDNSVPFTFAMVDESMECILVTVYNWADGRGAIIGDCVTLPEPQLTSHKVDSELAKYEFKSIRVNNPMVLLVNGKRVGRNQVASTCVTSTYEAH
;
A
#
# COMPACT_ATOMS: atom_id res chain seq x y z
N MET A 1 46.68 -7.69 45.60
CA MET A 1 46.55 -7.28 44.18
C MET A 1 46.19 -8.43 43.23
N SER A 2 46.47 -9.71 43.52
CA SER A 2 46.09 -10.82 42.61
C SER A 2 44.71 -11.44 42.87
N GLN A 3 44.17 -11.34 44.09
CA GLN A 3 42.84 -11.90 44.41
C GLN A 3 41.68 -11.04 43.88
N ASP A 4 41.84 -9.72 43.82
CA ASP A 4 40.84 -8.81 43.24
C ASP A 4 40.74 -8.99 41.72
N SER A 5 41.86 -9.17 41.02
CA SER A 5 41.87 -9.42 39.57
C SER A 5 41.23 -10.74 39.18
N ASP A 6 41.43 -11.80 39.98
CA ASP A 6 40.79 -13.11 39.74
C ASP A 6 39.28 -13.10 40.04
N THR A 7 38.84 -12.26 40.98
CA THR A 7 37.42 -12.14 41.35
C THR A 7 36.68 -11.30 40.32
N GLU A 8 37.29 -10.21 39.84
CA GLU A 8 36.77 -9.37 38.76
C GLU A 8 36.73 -10.14 37.43
N ALA A 9 37.78 -10.92 37.10
CA ALA A 9 37.80 -11.78 35.92
C ALA A 9 36.70 -12.87 35.95
N LYS A 10 36.47 -13.50 37.10
CA LYS A 10 35.39 -14.49 37.27
C LYS A 10 34.00 -13.85 37.17
N PHE A 11 33.82 -12.65 37.72
CA PHE A 11 32.58 -11.89 37.61
C PHE A 11 32.29 -11.52 36.14
N LEU A 12 33.28 -10.97 35.44
CA LEU A 12 33.16 -10.62 34.02
C LEU A 12 32.89 -11.83 33.13
N ALA A 13 33.52 -12.98 33.40
CA ALA A 13 33.26 -14.23 32.70
C ALA A 13 31.81 -14.72 32.90
N ASN A 14 31.30 -14.68 34.13
CA ASN A 14 29.92 -15.08 34.44
C ASN A 14 28.88 -14.12 33.81
N VAL A 15 29.16 -12.82 33.83
CA VAL A 15 28.34 -11.81 33.15
C VAL A 15 28.30 -12.06 31.65
N THR A 16 29.45 -12.36 31.04
CA THR A 16 29.54 -12.63 29.59
C THR A 16 28.72 -13.85 29.20
N ASP A 17 28.81 -14.95 29.96
CA ASP A 17 28.03 -16.16 29.70
C ASP A 17 26.52 -15.91 29.85
N SER A 18 26.11 -15.20 30.91
CA SER A 18 24.72 -14.80 31.14
C SER A 18 24.19 -13.92 29.99
N MET A 19 24.98 -12.96 29.52
CA MET A 19 24.62 -12.10 28.39
C MET A 19 24.50 -12.87 27.08
N ASN A 20 25.37 -13.85 26.83
CA ASN A 20 25.30 -14.69 25.64
C ASN A 20 24.05 -15.57 25.65
N LYS A 21 23.67 -16.11 26.82
CA LYS A 21 22.42 -16.86 26.98
C LYS A 21 21.20 -15.99 26.69
N LEU A 22 21.13 -14.79 27.28
CA LEU A 22 20.04 -13.84 27.02
C LEU A 22 19.96 -13.42 25.55
N MET A 23 21.11 -13.20 24.91
CA MET A 23 21.19 -12.89 23.49
C MET A 23 20.63 -14.03 22.63
N LYS A 24 20.95 -15.28 22.96
CA LYS A 24 20.44 -16.46 22.26
C LYS A 24 18.92 -16.57 22.41
N GLU A 25 18.40 -16.46 23.63
CA GLU A 25 16.97 -16.50 23.89
C GLU A 25 16.22 -15.33 23.22
N LEU A 26 16.82 -14.14 23.17
CA LEU A 26 16.28 -13.00 22.42
C LEU A 26 16.24 -13.29 20.91
N HIS A 27 17.26 -13.94 20.37
CA HIS A 27 17.29 -14.34 18.97
C HIS A 27 16.17 -15.35 18.66
N GLU A 28 16.03 -16.39 19.48
CA GLU A 28 14.95 -17.39 19.37
C GLU A 28 13.56 -16.74 19.46
N LEU A 29 13.41 -15.72 20.31
CA LEU A 29 12.16 -14.96 20.44
C LEU A 29 11.81 -14.18 19.16
N TYR A 30 12.78 -13.50 18.55
CA TYR A 30 12.57 -12.79 17.27
C TYR A 30 12.40 -13.77 16.10
N GLU A 31 13.12 -14.89 16.08
CA GLU A 31 12.95 -15.95 15.09
C GLU A 31 11.54 -16.55 15.16
N PHE A 32 11.02 -16.79 16.37
CA PHE A 32 9.64 -17.21 16.56
C PHE A 32 8.64 -16.20 15.98
N ARG A 33 8.86 -14.89 16.17
CA ARG A 33 8.00 -13.84 15.61
C ARG A 33 8.07 -13.78 14.08
N ASP A 34 9.27 -13.75 13.54
CA ASP A 34 9.55 -13.44 12.14
C ASP A 34 9.31 -14.65 11.23
N LEU A 35 9.62 -15.86 11.71
CA LEU A 35 9.45 -17.12 10.99
C LEU A 35 8.27 -17.94 11.50
N PHE A 36 7.32 -17.31 12.21
CA PHE A 36 6.16 -18.01 12.78
C PHE A 36 5.45 -18.89 11.75
N PHE A 37 5.15 -18.34 10.57
CA PHE A 37 4.40 -19.04 9.50
C PHE A 37 5.25 -19.97 8.63
N GLU A 38 6.56 -19.98 8.81
CA GLU A 38 7.43 -21.02 8.25
C GLU A 38 7.41 -22.27 9.15
N ASN A 39 7.31 -22.06 10.46
CA ASN A 39 7.39 -23.12 11.46
C ASN A 39 6.02 -23.58 12.00
N HIS A 40 4.94 -22.86 11.69
CA HIS A 40 3.59 -23.15 12.15
C HIS A 40 2.56 -22.97 11.02
N PRO A 41 1.49 -23.77 11.01
CA PRO A 41 0.40 -23.61 10.05
C PRO A 41 -0.32 -22.26 10.22
N ILE A 42 -0.83 -21.70 9.13
CA ILE A 42 -1.48 -20.38 9.12
C ILE A 42 -2.76 -20.33 9.98
N GLU A 43 -3.38 -21.48 10.23
CA GLU A 43 -4.54 -21.63 11.11
C GLU A 43 -4.22 -21.20 12.56
N MET A 44 -2.94 -21.21 12.96
CA MET A 44 -2.48 -20.75 14.27
C MET A 44 -2.23 -19.23 14.34
N ALA A 45 -2.55 -18.46 13.29
CA ALA A 45 -2.32 -17.01 13.26
C ALA A 45 -2.93 -16.26 14.45
N ALA A 46 -4.11 -16.68 14.92
CA ALA A 46 -4.79 -16.05 16.05
C ALA A 46 -4.04 -16.21 17.39
N GLU A 47 -3.25 -17.28 17.53
CA GLU A 47 -2.48 -17.58 18.75
C GLU A 47 -1.08 -16.95 18.74
N LYS A 48 -0.58 -16.53 17.57
CA LYS A 48 0.79 -16.01 17.38
C LYS A 48 1.14 -14.93 18.41
N ASN A 49 0.31 -13.90 18.50
CA ASN A 49 0.57 -12.74 19.36
C ASN A 49 0.51 -13.13 20.85
N GLN A 50 -0.44 -13.98 21.25
CA GLN A 50 -0.53 -14.44 22.64
C GLN A 50 0.73 -15.22 23.05
N ARG A 51 1.16 -16.20 22.24
CA ARG A 51 2.36 -17.00 22.51
C ARG A 51 3.62 -16.13 22.52
N LEU A 52 3.70 -15.13 21.64
CA LEU A 52 4.79 -14.17 21.62
C LEU A 52 4.87 -13.37 22.93
N GLU A 53 3.74 -12.90 23.46
CA GLU A 53 3.70 -12.19 24.75
C GLU A 53 4.10 -13.10 25.94
N GLU A 54 3.72 -14.37 25.92
CA GLU A 54 4.12 -15.35 26.94
C GLU A 54 5.64 -15.55 26.94
N LEU A 55 6.25 -15.77 25.77
CA LEU A 55 7.71 -15.91 25.62
C LEU A 55 8.44 -14.61 26.00
N LYS A 56 7.91 -13.45 25.56
CA LYS A 56 8.42 -12.13 25.92
C LYS A 56 8.45 -11.95 27.43
N LYS A 57 7.38 -12.33 28.14
CA LYS A 57 7.28 -12.17 29.59
C LYS A 57 8.36 -12.98 30.32
N VAL A 58 8.56 -14.24 29.93
CA VAL A 58 9.59 -15.12 30.52
C VAL A 58 10.98 -14.53 30.33
N LEU A 59 11.29 -14.04 29.12
CA LEU A 59 12.59 -13.43 28.85
C LEU A 59 12.76 -12.10 29.62
N ALA A 60 11.71 -11.29 29.70
CA ALA A 60 11.74 -10.04 30.45
C ALA A 60 12.00 -10.25 31.94
N GLU A 61 11.43 -11.29 32.56
CA GLU A 61 11.69 -11.65 33.96
C GLU A 61 13.18 -11.95 34.19
N LYS A 62 13.83 -12.70 33.30
CA LYS A 62 15.28 -12.96 33.37
C LYS A 62 16.13 -11.69 33.27
N PHE A 63 15.67 -10.69 32.50
CA PHE A 63 16.33 -9.38 32.43
C PHE A 63 16.13 -8.53 33.69
N GLU A 64 15.13 -8.80 34.52
CA GLU A 64 14.92 -8.10 35.80
C GLU A 64 15.74 -8.68 36.95
N GLU A 65 16.16 -9.95 36.86
CA GLU A 65 17.03 -10.58 37.85
C GLU A 65 18.46 -10.01 37.87
N ILE A 66 18.86 -9.33 36.81
CA ILE A 66 20.20 -8.77 36.63
C ILE A 66 20.19 -7.28 36.92
N ASP A 67 20.98 -6.87 37.92
CA ASP A 67 21.24 -5.48 38.27
C ASP A 67 22.24 -4.85 37.29
N ASP A 68 21.72 -4.06 36.33
CA ASP A 68 22.52 -3.45 35.26
C ASP A 68 23.51 -2.39 35.76
N SER A 69 23.34 -1.87 36.98
CA SER A 69 24.24 -0.87 37.57
C SER A 69 25.64 -1.42 37.87
N LYS A 70 25.75 -2.75 38.00
CA LYS A 70 27.01 -3.47 38.25
C LYS A 70 27.76 -3.84 36.98
N LEU A 71 27.17 -3.60 35.81
CA LEU A 71 27.79 -3.91 34.52
C LEU A 71 28.72 -2.77 34.08
N PRO A 72 29.89 -3.08 33.49
CA PRO A 72 30.73 -2.06 32.88
C PRO A 72 30.00 -1.37 31.71
N SER A 73 30.41 -0.15 31.38
CA SER A 73 29.64 0.74 30.49
C SER A 73 29.30 0.14 29.13
N ALA A 74 30.23 -0.60 28.51
CA ALA A 74 30.03 -1.18 27.18
C ALA A 74 29.03 -2.35 27.21
N GLU A 75 29.19 -3.24 28.18
CA GLU A 75 28.33 -4.39 28.45
C GLU A 75 26.94 -3.92 28.88
N ARG A 76 26.87 -2.87 29.69
CA ARG A 76 25.63 -2.24 30.12
C ARG A 76 24.83 -1.68 28.94
N ALA A 77 25.49 -1.02 27.98
CA ALA A 77 24.83 -0.54 26.77
C ALA A 77 24.22 -1.70 25.97
N LYS A 78 24.96 -2.80 25.80
CA LYS A 78 24.51 -4.03 25.13
C LYS A 78 23.37 -4.71 25.89
N PHE A 79 23.45 -4.79 27.22
CA PHE A 79 22.40 -5.34 28.08
C PHE A 79 21.10 -4.55 27.96
N LEU A 80 21.17 -3.23 28.12
CA LEU A 80 20.01 -2.34 28.01
C LEU A 80 19.39 -2.37 26.61
N TYR A 81 20.21 -2.49 25.57
CA TYR A 81 19.72 -2.73 24.21
C TYR A 81 18.91 -4.03 24.11
N MET A 82 19.46 -5.16 24.58
CA MET A 82 18.76 -6.45 24.53
C MET A 82 17.47 -6.43 25.35
N LYS A 83 17.49 -5.86 26.56
CA LYS A 83 16.31 -5.68 27.42
C LYS A 83 15.25 -4.81 26.73
N GLY A 84 15.69 -3.70 26.12
CA GLY A 84 14.82 -2.81 25.36
C GLY A 84 14.15 -3.49 24.16
N ARG A 85 14.91 -4.31 23.42
CA ARG A 85 14.38 -5.13 22.31
C ARG A 85 13.34 -6.14 22.76
N THR A 86 13.57 -6.82 23.88
CA THR A 86 12.57 -7.71 24.48
C THR A 86 11.26 -6.98 24.71
N TYR A 87 11.29 -5.75 25.24
CA TYR A 87 10.06 -4.96 25.40
C TYR A 87 9.45 -4.50 24.08
N ASN A 88 10.29 -4.16 23.09
CA ASN A 88 9.88 -3.64 21.79
C ASN A 88 9.33 -4.71 20.83
N ILE A 89 9.40 -6.00 21.15
CA ILE A 89 9.02 -7.05 20.19
C ILE A 89 7.52 -7.04 19.80
N SER A 90 6.66 -6.58 20.71
CA SER A 90 5.22 -6.49 20.48
C SER A 90 4.89 -5.33 19.54
N ARG A 91 3.75 -5.42 18.84
CA ARG A 91 3.25 -4.29 18.02
C ARG A 91 2.83 -3.08 18.85
N THR A 92 2.44 -3.31 20.10
CA THR A 92 2.03 -2.26 21.04
C THR A 92 3.25 -1.56 21.65
N TYR A 93 3.12 -0.26 21.87
CA TYR A 93 4.16 0.52 22.52
C TYR A 93 4.36 0.11 23.99
N ASP A 94 5.62 -0.08 24.38
CA ASP A 94 6.04 -0.30 25.76
C ASP A 94 7.06 0.77 26.17
N ALA A 95 6.70 1.59 27.16
CA ALA A 95 7.56 2.68 27.63
C ALA A 95 8.91 2.19 28.19
N ARG A 96 8.96 0.97 28.73
CA ARG A 96 10.20 0.37 29.25
C ARG A 96 11.22 0.15 28.15
N ALA A 97 10.78 -0.14 26.93
CA ALA A 97 11.65 -0.28 25.76
C ALA A 97 12.39 1.03 25.48
N THR A 98 11.64 2.14 25.43
CA THR A 98 12.18 3.48 25.16
C THR A 98 13.16 3.90 26.25
N GLU A 99 12.86 3.63 27.53
CA GLU A 99 13.77 3.93 28.63
C GLU A 99 15.10 3.19 28.50
N CYS A 100 15.05 1.88 28.26
CA CYS A 100 16.26 1.05 28.12
C CYS A 100 17.09 1.48 26.90
N LEU A 101 16.45 1.66 25.75
CA LEU A 101 17.12 2.01 24.49
C LEU A 101 17.71 3.42 24.51
N SER A 102 17.00 4.38 25.13
CA SER A 102 17.52 5.75 25.31
C SER A 102 18.78 5.78 26.18
N LYS A 103 18.86 4.91 27.20
CA LYS A 103 20.09 4.76 28.01
C LYS A 103 21.19 4.06 27.21
N ALA A 104 20.85 3.03 26.42
CA ALA A 104 21.81 2.31 25.58
C ALA A 104 22.54 3.22 24.58
N VAL A 105 21.80 4.07 23.84
CA VAL A 105 22.41 5.01 22.88
C VAL A 105 23.21 6.13 23.55
N LYS A 106 22.89 6.49 24.79
CA LYS A 106 23.68 7.47 25.58
C LYS A 106 25.01 6.87 26.04
N LEU A 107 25.00 5.60 26.47
CA LEU A 107 26.21 4.90 26.89
C LEU A 107 27.12 4.55 25.70
N ASN A 108 26.54 4.22 24.56
CA ASN A 108 27.26 3.98 23.31
C ASN A 108 26.56 4.65 22.12
N PRO A 109 26.93 5.89 21.76
CA PRO A 109 26.34 6.61 20.63
C PRO A 109 26.56 5.92 19.27
N HIS A 110 27.60 5.09 19.13
CA HIS A 110 27.90 4.38 17.88
C HIS A 110 27.08 3.08 17.72
N PHE A 111 26.19 2.77 18.66
CA PHE A 111 25.40 1.54 18.63
C PHE A 111 24.19 1.66 17.69
N VAL A 112 24.43 1.40 16.41
CA VAL A 112 23.46 1.59 15.31
C VAL A 112 22.17 0.80 15.52
N GLU A 113 22.27 -0.43 16.00
CA GLU A 113 21.11 -1.29 16.26
C GLU A 113 20.24 -0.73 17.39
N ALA A 114 20.83 -0.11 18.42
CA ALA A 114 20.08 0.53 19.49
C ALA A 114 19.35 1.78 19.02
N TRP A 115 19.95 2.57 18.12
CA TRP A 115 19.28 3.69 17.46
C TRP A 115 18.09 3.24 16.61
N ASN A 116 18.25 2.14 15.88
CA ASN A 116 17.18 1.57 15.06
C ASN A 116 15.98 1.12 15.91
N GLU A 117 16.24 0.36 16.97
CA GLU A 117 15.19 -0.13 17.87
C GLU A 117 14.53 1.03 18.63
N LEU A 118 15.28 2.07 19.00
CA LEU A 118 14.73 3.29 19.59
C LEU A 118 13.80 4.01 18.61
N GLY A 119 14.19 4.07 17.33
CA GLY A 119 13.36 4.63 16.27
C GLY A 119 12.05 3.89 16.10
N GLU A 120 12.07 2.56 16.10
CA GLU A 120 10.85 1.72 16.06
C GLU A 120 9.98 1.89 17.31
N CYS A 121 10.57 2.04 18.49
CA CYS A 121 9.83 2.37 19.71
C CYS A 121 9.08 3.69 19.59
N TYR A 122 9.75 4.75 19.14
CA TYR A 122 9.11 6.05 18.92
C TYR A 122 8.02 5.99 17.85
N TRP A 123 8.23 5.17 16.81
CA TRP A 123 7.23 4.93 15.77
C TRP A 123 5.96 4.28 16.35
N LYS A 124 6.10 3.24 17.17
CA LYS A 124 4.98 2.59 17.88
C LYS A 124 4.28 3.56 18.85
N ASN A 125 5.01 4.53 19.40
CA ASN A 125 4.46 5.62 20.21
C ASN A 125 3.84 6.77 19.39
N MET A 126 3.69 6.62 18.08
CA MET A 126 3.22 7.67 17.16
C MET A 126 4.08 8.96 17.16
N ASN A 127 5.28 8.91 17.74
CA ASN A 127 6.23 10.02 17.76
C ASN A 127 7.16 9.97 16.54
N VAL A 128 6.58 10.27 15.37
CA VAL A 128 7.26 10.21 14.08
C VAL A 128 8.52 11.09 14.03
N LYS A 129 8.52 12.23 14.72
CA LYS A 129 9.67 13.16 14.76
C LYS A 129 10.89 12.51 15.42
N GLU A 130 10.71 11.93 16.60
CA GLU A 130 11.81 11.26 17.32
C GLU A 130 12.22 9.93 16.67
N ALA A 131 11.26 9.23 16.05
CA ALA A 131 11.56 8.05 15.23
C ALA A 131 12.53 8.41 14.09
N LYS A 132 12.19 9.45 13.33
CA LYS A 132 13.02 9.97 12.25
C LYS A 132 14.41 10.40 12.72
N ALA A 133 14.47 11.17 13.82
CA ALA A 133 15.73 11.61 14.42
C ALA A 133 16.62 10.42 14.83
N SER A 134 16.02 9.34 15.35
CA SER A 134 16.74 8.13 15.74
C SER A 134 17.33 7.39 14.55
N PHE A 135 16.55 7.20 13.47
CA PHE A 135 17.04 6.56 12.25
C PHE A 135 18.11 7.41 11.54
N GLU A 136 17.95 8.73 11.50
CA GLU A 136 18.99 9.65 11.00
C GLU A 136 20.26 9.60 11.86
N GLY A 137 20.11 9.47 13.19
CA GLY A 137 21.19 9.24 14.14
C GLY A 137 21.99 7.98 13.81
N ALA A 138 21.30 6.84 13.62
CA ALA A 138 21.94 5.59 13.22
C ALA A 138 22.74 5.74 11.91
N LEU A 139 22.17 6.42 10.91
CA LEU A 139 22.78 6.64 9.60
C LEU A 139 23.99 7.57 9.61
N LYS A 140 24.15 8.44 10.63
CA LYS A 140 25.37 9.23 10.82
C LYS A 140 26.57 8.35 11.19
N HIS A 141 26.32 7.23 11.87
CA HIS A 141 27.36 6.30 12.31
C HIS A 141 27.59 5.20 11.26
N GLN A 142 26.52 4.59 10.75
CA GLN A 142 26.61 3.56 9.72
C GLN A 142 25.38 3.54 8.82
N ARG A 143 25.61 3.54 7.51
CA ARG A 143 24.56 3.35 6.52
C ARG A 143 24.01 1.92 6.62
N ASN A 144 22.76 1.77 7.05
CA ASN A 144 22.17 0.46 7.30
C ASN A 144 20.73 0.35 6.76
N ARG A 145 20.35 -0.88 6.42
CA ARG A 145 19.10 -1.24 5.76
C ARG A 145 17.85 -0.84 6.54
N LEU A 146 17.83 -1.08 7.86
CA LEU A 146 16.65 -0.80 8.68
C LEU A 146 16.33 0.70 8.69
N SER A 147 17.31 1.55 9.01
CA SER A 147 17.10 3.00 8.99
C SER A 147 16.65 3.51 7.62
N LEU A 148 17.23 2.98 6.54
CA LEU A 148 16.85 3.31 5.16
C LEU A 148 15.37 3.01 4.88
N ARG A 149 14.92 1.79 5.23
CA ARG A 149 13.52 1.38 5.09
C ARG A 149 12.59 2.29 5.90
N CYS A 150 12.90 2.51 7.17
CA CYS A 150 12.04 3.29 8.05
C CYS A 150 11.96 4.77 7.62
N LEU A 151 13.07 5.39 7.22
CA LEU A 151 13.03 6.74 6.64
C LEU A 151 12.24 6.77 5.33
N SER A 152 12.38 5.76 4.48
CA SER A 152 11.55 5.64 3.27
C SER A 152 10.07 5.65 3.63
N ILE A 153 9.65 4.89 4.63
CA ILE A 153 8.25 4.84 5.12
C ILE A 153 7.81 6.19 5.68
N ILE A 154 8.58 6.78 6.61
CA ILE A 154 8.31 8.08 7.24
C ILE A 154 8.02 9.16 6.17
N LEU A 155 8.89 9.27 5.17
CA LEU A 155 8.76 10.28 4.12
C LEU A 155 7.43 10.19 3.36
N ARG A 156 6.85 8.99 3.20
CA ARG A 156 5.56 8.81 2.51
C ARG A 156 4.36 9.03 3.41
N GLN A 157 4.53 8.96 4.73
CA GLN A 157 3.46 9.23 5.70
C GLN A 157 3.39 10.72 6.08
N GLU A 158 4.50 11.45 6.05
CA GLU A 158 4.57 12.89 6.37
C GLU A 158 3.98 13.82 5.29
N ILE A 159 3.29 13.28 4.28
CA ILE A 159 2.85 14.02 3.09
C ILE A 159 1.83 15.11 3.41
N GLY A 160 0.95 14.91 4.39
CA GLY A 160 -0.06 15.89 4.82
C GLY A 160 -0.87 16.53 3.67
N PRO A 161 -1.62 17.61 3.93
CA PRO A 161 -2.30 18.37 2.88
C PRO A 161 -1.33 19.37 2.23
N ARG A 162 -0.22 18.88 1.64
CA ARG A 162 0.77 19.71 0.93
C ARG A 162 0.46 19.80 -0.56
N LYS A 163 0.97 20.85 -1.21
CA LYS A 163 0.86 20.98 -2.67
C LYS A 163 1.64 19.85 -3.35
N ARG A 164 1.09 19.29 -4.42
CA ARG A 164 1.72 18.18 -5.17
C ARG A 164 3.17 18.46 -5.57
N SER A 165 3.50 19.70 -5.96
CA SER A 165 4.87 20.11 -6.30
C SER A 165 5.87 19.96 -5.14
N GLU A 166 5.42 20.10 -3.90
CA GLU A 166 6.23 19.96 -2.69
C GLU A 166 6.35 18.48 -2.26
N VAL A 167 5.35 17.67 -2.61
CA VAL A 167 5.30 16.25 -2.25
C VAL A 167 6.14 15.37 -3.18
N ILE A 168 6.19 15.70 -4.47
CA ILE A 168 6.91 14.89 -5.48
C ILE A 168 8.38 14.62 -5.08
N PRO A 169 9.20 15.61 -4.69
CA PRO A 169 10.59 15.35 -4.29
C PRO A 169 10.70 14.41 -3.09
N THR A 170 9.76 14.50 -2.15
CA THR A 170 9.71 13.66 -0.95
C THR A 170 9.44 12.20 -1.30
N ILE A 171 8.49 11.96 -2.21
CA ILE A 171 8.19 10.61 -2.71
C ILE A 171 9.36 10.02 -3.51
N LEU A 172 9.97 10.81 -4.39
CA LEU A 172 11.15 10.34 -5.14
C LEU A 172 12.30 9.99 -4.18
N LYS A 173 12.52 10.80 -3.13
CA LYS A 173 13.52 10.49 -2.12
C LYS A 173 13.20 9.21 -1.35
N SER A 174 11.93 8.97 -1.04
CA SER A 174 11.48 7.73 -0.43
C SER A 174 11.80 6.50 -1.29
N VAL A 175 11.58 6.59 -2.61
CA VAL A 175 11.92 5.52 -3.57
C VAL A 175 13.43 5.28 -3.60
N GLU A 176 14.25 6.33 -3.60
CA GLU A 176 15.71 6.21 -3.53
C GLU A 176 16.18 5.45 -2.29
N LEU A 177 15.67 5.83 -1.11
CA LEU A 177 16.03 5.17 0.15
C LEU A 177 15.62 3.69 0.18
N ALA A 178 14.44 3.37 -0.37
CA ALA A 178 13.99 1.98 -0.47
C ALA A 178 14.85 1.15 -1.44
N LYS A 179 15.23 1.73 -2.59
CA LYS A 179 16.16 1.09 -3.52
C LYS A 179 17.50 0.83 -2.86
N GLU A 180 18.03 1.82 -2.14
CA GLU A 180 19.28 1.68 -1.42
C GLU A 180 19.21 0.55 -0.37
N ALA A 181 18.11 0.46 0.38
CA ALA A 181 17.90 -0.63 1.33
C ALA A 181 17.96 -2.02 0.66
N VAL A 182 17.31 -2.18 -0.50
CA VAL A 182 17.38 -3.41 -1.31
C VAL A 182 18.81 -3.69 -1.80
N THR A 183 19.57 -2.67 -2.21
CA THR A 183 20.95 -2.89 -2.67
C THR A 183 21.90 -3.38 -1.57
N GLN A 184 21.60 -3.10 -0.29
CA GLN A 184 22.39 -3.63 0.82
C GLN A 184 22.15 -5.13 1.04
N ASP A 185 20.96 -5.63 0.74
CA ASP A 185 20.64 -7.05 0.79
C ASP A 185 19.47 -7.36 -0.15
N ILE A 186 19.78 -7.92 -1.31
CA ILE A 186 18.79 -8.24 -2.34
C ILE A 186 17.86 -9.39 -1.94
N LYS A 187 18.17 -10.14 -0.87
CA LYS A 187 17.35 -11.22 -0.34
C LYS A 187 16.39 -10.77 0.75
N ASP A 188 16.53 -9.55 1.28
CA ASP A 188 15.63 -9.00 2.30
C ASP A 188 14.27 -8.65 1.69
N GLY A 189 13.27 -9.51 1.90
CA GLY A 189 11.94 -9.30 1.35
C GLY A 189 11.23 -8.10 1.97
N VAL A 190 11.57 -7.73 3.20
CA VAL A 190 10.99 -6.54 3.84
C VAL A 190 11.46 -5.26 3.12
N SER A 191 12.73 -5.19 2.67
CA SER A 191 13.20 -4.09 1.81
C SER A 191 12.45 -4.05 0.48
N TRP A 192 12.21 -5.20 -0.15
CA TRP A 192 11.41 -5.28 -1.38
C TRP A 192 9.95 -4.85 -1.17
N SER A 193 9.33 -5.22 -0.05
CA SER A 193 7.98 -4.79 0.32
C SER A 193 7.92 -3.25 0.47
N VAL A 194 8.90 -2.67 1.18
CA VAL A 194 9.02 -1.21 1.34
C VAL A 194 9.24 -0.50 0.00
N LEU A 195 9.99 -1.11 -0.93
CA LEU A 195 10.17 -0.59 -2.28
C LEU A 195 8.89 -0.67 -3.11
N GLY A 196 8.13 -1.77 -3.01
CA GLY A 196 6.81 -1.89 -3.63
C GLY A 196 5.86 -0.78 -3.15
N ASN A 197 5.80 -0.57 -1.83
CA ASN A 197 5.05 0.52 -1.21
C ASN A 197 5.51 1.91 -1.69
N ALA A 198 6.81 2.11 -1.87
CA ALA A 198 7.35 3.36 -2.42
C ALA A 198 6.90 3.61 -3.87
N TYR A 199 6.96 2.58 -4.73
CA TYR A 199 6.46 2.67 -6.09
C TYR A 199 4.94 2.87 -6.15
N LEU A 200 4.19 2.27 -5.23
CA LEU A 200 2.75 2.48 -5.12
C LEU A 200 2.44 3.96 -4.86
N CYS A 201 3.07 4.56 -3.85
CA CYS A 201 2.91 5.99 -3.58
C CYS A 201 3.40 6.87 -4.75
N GLN A 202 4.48 6.49 -5.42
CA GLN A 202 4.97 7.19 -6.63
C GLN A 202 3.92 7.19 -7.74
N PHE A 203 3.29 6.05 -8.00
CA PHE A 203 2.25 5.91 -9.01
C PHE A 203 1.06 6.86 -8.76
N PHE A 204 0.60 6.97 -7.52
CA PHE A 204 -0.52 7.86 -7.19
C PHE A 204 -0.14 9.34 -7.13
N THR A 205 1.05 9.65 -6.62
CA THR A 205 1.42 11.03 -6.30
C THR A 205 2.15 11.75 -7.44
N VAL A 206 3.04 11.04 -8.14
CA VAL A 206 3.90 11.62 -9.17
C VAL A 206 3.23 11.51 -10.53
N ALA A 207 3.01 10.29 -11.01
CA ALA A 207 2.33 10.02 -12.27
C ALA A 207 1.84 8.57 -12.29
N GLN A 208 0.61 8.36 -12.78
CA GLN A 208 0.01 7.04 -12.93
C GLN A 208 0.58 6.29 -14.16
N ASP A 209 1.90 6.20 -14.24
CA ASP A 209 2.63 5.51 -15.29
C ASP A 209 2.54 3.99 -15.10
N PRO A 210 2.00 3.23 -16.07
CA PRO A 210 1.94 1.77 -16.00
C PRO A 210 3.29 1.11 -15.73
N ALA A 211 4.42 1.71 -16.16
CA ALA A 211 5.74 1.15 -15.86
C ALA A 211 6.07 1.19 -14.36
N THR A 212 5.67 2.25 -13.64
CA THR A 212 5.86 2.36 -12.19
C THR A 212 5.04 1.31 -11.44
N LEU A 213 3.81 1.05 -11.90
CA LEU A 213 2.96 0.01 -11.32
C LEU A 213 3.53 -1.40 -11.58
N LYS A 214 4.13 -1.65 -12.75
CA LYS A 214 4.85 -2.91 -13.01
C LYS A 214 6.04 -3.10 -12.06
N LEU A 215 6.79 -2.03 -11.78
CA LEU A 215 7.88 -2.07 -10.80
C LEU A 215 7.35 -2.37 -9.39
N CYS A 216 6.23 -1.76 -8.99
CA CYS A 216 5.53 -2.04 -7.74
C CYS A 216 5.18 -3.54 -7.60
N MET A 217 4.48 -4.11 -8.58
CA MET A 217 4.10 -5.53 -8.56
C MET A 217 5.32 -6.47 -8.59
N SER A 218 6.36 -6.11 -9.33
CA SER A 218 7.62 -6.87 -9.34
C SER A 218 8.30 -6.88 -7.97
N ALA A 219 8.28 -5.76 -7.25
CA ALA A 219 8.87 -5.65 -5.92
C ALA A 219 8.11 -6.52 -4.91
N TYR A 220 6.77 -6.52 -4.91
CA TYR A 220 5.99 -7.42 -4.06
C TYR A 220 6.23 -8.89 -4.38
N LYS A 221 6.37 -9.25 -5.66
CA LYS A 221 6.71 -10.61 -6.08
C LYS A 221 8.08 -11.06 -5.52
N GLN A 222 9.08 -10.17 -5.52
CA GLN A 222 10.38 -10.45 -4.91
C GLN A 222 10.28 -10.55 -3.39
N ALA A 223 9.51 -9.67 -2.75
CA ALA A 223 9.28 -9.71 -1.31
C ALA A 223 8.72 -11.04 -0.83
N ALA A 224 7.76 -11.61 -1.55
CA ALA A 224 7.11 -12.87 -1.20
C ALA A 224 8.03 -14.12 -1.30
N LEU A 225 9.26 -13.99 -1.80
CA LEU A 225 10.26 -15.07 -1.82
C LEU A 225 10.99 -15.23 -0.46
N ASP A 226 10.99 -14.19 0.37
CA ASP A 226 11.59 -14.21 1.70
C ASP A 226 10.57 -14.73 2.74
N PRO A 227 10.91 -15.77 3.54
CA PRO A 227 10.03 -16.30 4.57
C PRO A 227 9.50 -15.24 5.55
N ILE A 228 10.32 -14.25 5.92
CA ILE A 228 9.92 -13.20 6.86
C ILE A 228 8.83 -12.32 6.24
N ALA A 229 9.10 -11.75 5.06
CA ALA A 229 8.15 -10.88 4.37
C ALA A 229 6.88 -11.62 3.91
N LYS A 230 7.00 -12.89 3.53
CA LYS A 230 5.85 -13.76 3.21
C LYS A 230 4.91 -13.97 4.42
N GLY A 231 5.44 -13.88 5.64
CA GLY A 231 4.66 -13.92 6.87
C GLY A 231 4.00 -12.59 7.27
N GLN A 232 4.22 -11.51 6.51
CA GLN A 232 3.73 -10.17 6.85
C GLN A 232 2.39 -9.85 6.15
N PRO A 233 1.31 -9.59 6.90
CA PRO A 233 -0.03 -9.35 6.31
C PRO A 233 -0.10 -8.07 5.48
N ASP A 234 0.68 -7.04 5.83
CA ASP A 234 0.69 -5.73 5.15
C ASP A 234 1.27 -5.80 3.73
N LEU A 235 2.17 -6.75 3.43
CA LEU A 235 2.62 -7.03 2.07
C LEU A 235 1.42 -7.30 1.14
N TYR A 236 0.58 -8.27 1.52
CA TYR A 236 -0.55 -8.70 0.71
C TYR A 236 -1.68 -7.69 0.70
N TYR A 237 -1.89 -6.97 1.82
CA TYR A 237 -2.84 -5.86 1.81
C TYR A 237 -2.44 -4.78 0.81
N ASN A 238 -1.18 -4.32 0.82
CA ASN A 238 -0.72 -3.28 -0.09
C ASN A 238 -0.69 -3.76 -1.55
N GLU A 239 -0.35 -5.03 -1.79
CA GLU A 239 -0.48 -5.67 -3.10
C GLU A 239 -1.95 -5.69 -3.57
N GLY A 240 -2.89 -6.05 -2.69
CA GLY A 240 -4.33 -6.02 -2.94
C GLY A 240 -4.85 -4.63 -3.26
N ILE A 241 -4.35 -3.59 -2.58
CA ILE A 241 -4.67 -2.20 -2.91
C ILE A 241 -4.19 -1.86 -4.33
N ALA A 242 -2.96 -2.22 -4.69
CA ALA A 242 -2.43 -1.98 -6.04
C ALA A 242 -3.28 -2.67 -7.13
N LEU A 243 -3.67 -3.93 -6.90
CA LEU A 243 -4.54 -4.70 -7.79
C LEU A 243 -5.94 -4.10 -7.91
N LYS A 244 -6.56 -3.71 -6.79
CA LYS A 244 -7.86 -3.03 -6.76
C LYS A 244 -7.86 -1.77 -7.63
N TYR A 245 -6.82 -0.94 -7.49
CA TYR A 245 -6.69 0.28 -8.30
C TYR A 245 -6.37 0.01 -9.77
N SER A 246 -5.86 -1.17 -10.09
CA SER A 246 -5.65 -1.68 -11.44
C SER A 246 -6.87 -2.40 -12.00
N GLU A 247 -7.99 -2.39 -11.29
CA GLU A 247 -9.24 -3.09 -11.60
C GLU A 247 -9.09 -4.63 -11.71
N GLN A 248 -8.04 -5.18 -11.10
CA GLN A 248 -7.82 -6.62 -10.92
C GLN A 248 -8.51 -7.06 -9.63
N TYR A 249 -9.85 -7.04 -9.65
CA TYR A 249 -10.67 -7.21 -8.44
C TYR A 249 -10.59 -8.63 -7.86
N SER A 250 -10.45 -9.66 -8.70
CA SER A 250 -10.35 -11.05 -8.25
C SER A 250 -9.08 -11.27 -7.45
N GLU A 251 -7.94 -10.90 -8.04
CA GLU A 251 -6.64 -11.01 -7.41
C GLU A 251 -6.56 -10.13 -6.15
N ALA A 252 -7.15 -8.92 -6.18
CA ALA A 252 -7.23 -8.08 -4.98
C ALA A 252 -7.95 -8.79 -3.81
N LEU A 253 -9.09 -9.44 -4.07
CA LEU A 253 -9.84 -10.19 -3.05
C LEU A 253 -9.04 -11.37 -2.49
N GLU A 254 -8.30 -12.09 -3.33
CA GLU A 254 -7.40 -13.16 -2.89
C GLU A 254 -6.33 -12.62 -1.94
N LYS A 255 -5.70 -11.49 -2.29
CA LYS A 255 -4.66 -10.87 -1.45
C LYS A 255 -5.20 -10.37 -0.13
N PHE A 256 -6.37 -9.72 -0.12
CA PHE A 256 -7.01 -9.32 1.13
C PHE A 256 -7.45 -10.52 1.99
N SER A 257 -7.94 -11.59 1.36
CA SER A 257 -8.27 -12.84 2.05
C SER A 257 -7.04 -13.45 2.70
N TYR A 258 -5.91 -13.50 1.98
CA TYR A 258 -4.65 -14.01 2.52
C TYR A 258 -4.11 -13.14 3.67
N ALA A 259 -4.18 -11.81 3.54
CA ALA A 259 -3.83 -10.89 4.62
C ALA A 259 -4.71 -11.12 5.88
N CYS A 260 -6.01 -11.36 5.72
CA CYS A 260 -6.91 -11.71 6.84
C CYS A 260 -6.52 -13.04 7.52
N ARG A 261 -5.96 -14.00 6.77
CA ARG A 261 -5.54 -15.29 7.34
C ARG A 261 -4.23 -15.16 8.12
N LEU A 262 -3.30 -14.33 7.64
CA LEU A 262 -2.06 -14.01 8.35
C LEU A 262 -2.32 -13.19 9.62
N ASP A 263 -3.36 -12.35 9.62
CA ASP A 263 -3.79 -11.62 10.81
C ASP A 263 -5.32 -11.49 10.89
N PRO A 264 -5.99 -12.43 11.58
CA PRO A 264 -7.45 -12.44 11.72
C PRO A 264 -8.03 -11.24 12.49
N SER A 265 -7.21 -10.60 13.33
CA SER A 265 -7.59 -9.46 14.15
C SER A 265 -7.50 -8.12 13.40
N TRP A 266 -6.73 -8.09 12.31
CA TRP A 266 -6.53 -6.92 11.50
C TRP A 266 -7.74 -6.63 10.60
N ALA A 267 -8.50 -5.60 10.95
CA ALA A 267 -9.73 -5.23 10.26
C ALA A 267 -9.59 -4.69 8.82
N PRO A 268 -8.55 -3.88 8.46
CA PRO A 268 -8.50 -3.20 7.16
C PRO A 268 -8.63 -4.08 5.92
N PRO A 269 -7.96 -5.26 5.79
CA PRO A 269 -8.14 -6.11 4.62
C PRO A 269 -9.59 -6.60 4.47
N ARG A 270 -10.25 -6.97 5.58
CA ARG A 270 -11.65 -7.40 5.57
C ARG A 270 -12.58 -6.28 5.09
N GLN A 271 -12.36 -5.05 5.58
CA GLN A 271 -13.13 -3.88 5.15
C GLN A 271 -12.95 -3.59 3.66
N GLU A 272 -11.71 -3.66 3.15
CA GLU A 272 -11.43 -3.48 1.73
C GLU A 272 -12.06 -4.59 0.87
N SER A 273 -12.00 -5.85 1.30
CA SER A 273 -12.72 -6.94 0.63
C SER A 273 -14.21 -6.66 0.52
N SER A 274 -14.86 -6.24 1.62
CA SER A 274 -16.29 -5.90 1.61
C SER A 274 -16.60 -4.75 0.65
N ARG A 275 -15.74 -3.73 0.57
CA ARG A 275 -15.89 -2.61 -0.38
C ARG A 275 -15.80 -3.09 -1.83
N VAL A 276 -14.80 -3.92 -2.16
CA VAL A 276 -14.63 -4.48 -3.51
C VAL A 276 -15.84 -5.34 -3.91
N LEU A 277 -16.32 -6.20 -3.01
CA LEU A 277 -17.51 -7.04 -3.26
C LEU A 277 -18.77 -6.20 -3.48
N SER A 278 -19.00 -5.19 -2.63
CA SER A 278 -20.13 -4.28 -2.77
C SER A 278 -20.08 -3.55 -4.12
N PHE A 279 -18.89 -3.05 -4.50
CA PHE A 279 -18.67 -2.39 -5.78
C PHE A 279 -18.96 -3.31 -6.97
N THR A 280 -18.40 -4.52 -7.01
CA THR A 280 -18.58 -5.45 -8.16
C THR A 280 -20.02 -5.94 -8.30
N GLN A 281 -20.74 -6.10 -7.18
CA GLN A 281 -22.17 -6.40 -7.16
C GLN A 281 -23.02 -5.22 -7.68
N ALA A 282 -22.70 -4.00 -7.23
CA ALA A 282 -23.36 -2.78 -7.69
C ALA A 282 -23.11 -2.56 -9.20
N ALA A 283 -21.87 -2.78 -9.66
CA ALA A 283 -21.45 -2.74 -11.05
C ALA A 283 -22.26 -3.70 -11.92
N THR A 284 -22.27 -4.99 -11.55
CA THR A 284 -23.04 -6.03 -12.24
C THR A 284 -24.51 -5.67 -12.32
N THR A 285 -25.09 -5.20 -11.21
CA THR A 285 -26.50 -4.80 -11.15
C THR A 285 -26.80 -3.59 -12.03
N LEU A 286 -25.95 -2.57 -11.99
CA LEU A 286 -26.12 -1.34 -12.75
C LEU A 286 -26.07 -1.61 -14.26
N VAL A 287 -25.11 -2.42 -14.72
CA VAL A 287 -24.98 -2.82 -16.12
C VAL A 287 -26.19 -3.65 -16.56
N ARG A 288 -26.49 -4.73 -15.85
CA ARG A 288 -27.60 -5.65 -16.17
C ARG A 288 -28.95 -4.96 -16.23
N THR A 289 -29.20 -4.02 -15.32
CA THR A 289 -30.49 -3.32 -15.23
C THR A 289 -30.53 -2.01 -16.01
N ARG A 290 -29.40 -1.58 -16.58
CA ARG A 290 -29.23 -0.29 -17.27
C ARG A 290 -29.76 0.87 -16.42
N GLY A 291 -29.35 0.91 -15.15
CA GLY A 291 -29.80 1.92 -14.17
C GLY A 291 -31.26 1.79 -13.75
N LYS A 292 -31.88 0.61 -13.94
CA LYS A 292 -33.31 0.34 -13.68
C LYS A 292 -34.24 1.28 -14.46
N LEU A 293 -33.78 1.81 -15.60
CA LEU A 293 -34.59 2.68 -16.46
C LEU A 293 -35.59 1.87 -17.29
N LYS A 294 -36.81 2.39 -17.43
CA LYS A 294 -37.83 1.79 -18.30
C LYS A 294 -37.35 1.79 -19.77
N ALA A 295 -37.64 0.72 -20.51
CA ALA A 295 -37.22 0.55 -21.91
C ALA A 295 -37.57 1.75 -22.82
N LYS A 296 -38.79 2.32 -22.68
CA LYS A 296 -39.21 3.51 -23.45
C LYS A 296 -38.34 4.74 -23.15
N ARG A 297 -37.97 4.95 -21.88
CA ARG A 297 -37.09 6.05 -21.46
C ARG A 297 -35.68 5.83 -22.02
N LEU A 298 -35.18 4.61 -21.96
CA LEU A 298 -33.88 4.24 -22.51
C LEU A 298 -33.80 4.50 -24.03
N ALA A 299 -34.81 4.04 -24.78
CA ALA A 299 -34.90 4.28 -26.22
C ALA A 299 -34.94 5.79 -26.55
N THR A 300 -35.70 6.57 -25.77
CA THR A 300 -35.74 8.04 -25.93
C THR A 300 -34.38 8.68 -25.66
N MET A 301 -33.67 8.22 -24.61
CA MET A 301 -32.33 8.72 -24.28
C MET A 301 -31.34 8.44 -25.42
N VAL A 302 -31.33 7.22 -25.94
CA VAL A 302 -30.45 6.81 -27.04
C VAL A 302 -30.76 7.58 -28.34
N GLN A 303 -32.04 7.73 -28.69
CA GLN A 303 -32.45 8.53 -29.86
C GLN A 303 -32.05 10.01 -29.75
N SER A 304 -31.90 10.53 -28.53
CA SER A 304 -31.48 11.92 -28.29
C SER A 304 -29.95 12.13 -28.31
N ILE A 305 -29.16 11.10 -28.63
CA ILE A 305 -27.71 11.23 -28.80
C ILE A 305 -27.43 12.04 -30.08
N ASP A 306 -26.95 13.26 -29.92
CA ASP A 306 -26.55 14.13 -31.03
C ASP A 306 -25.04 14.00 -31.28
N LYS A 307 -24.64 13.72 -32.53
CA LYS A 307 -23.23 13.66 -32.95
C LYS A 307 -22.46 14.96 -32.69
N LYS A 308 -23.14 16.11 -32.56
CA LYS A 308 -22.50 17.37 -32.12
C LYS A 308 -21.83 17.25 -30.74
N MET A 309 -22.26 16.31 -29.89
CA MET A 309 -21.66 16.05 -28.58
C MET A 309 -20.25 15.43 -28.68
N LEU A 310 -19.82 14.98 -29.87
CA LEU A 310 -18.43 14.65 -30.13
C LEU A 310 -17.51 15.87 -29.92
N GLY A 311 -18.04 17.09 -30.09
CA GLY A 311 -17.31 18.33 -29.86
C GLY A 311 -15.97 18.34 -30.58
N MET A 312 -14.89 18.47 -29.81
CA MET A 312 -13.54 18.47 -30.38
C MET A 312 -13.18 17.14 -31.06
N TYR A 313 -13.74 16.00 -30.65
CA TYR A 313 -13.44 14.67 -31.21
C TYR A 313 -14.29 14.30 -32.43
N SER A 314 -14.76 15.29 -33.18
CA SER A 314 -15.57 15.05 -34.38
C SER A 314 -14.69 14.56 -35.55
N GLU A 315 -15.31 13.81 -36.46
CA GLU A 315 -14.65 13.29 -37.67
C GLU A 315 -13.98 14.42 -38.48
N GLY A 316 -12.82 14.13 -39.06
CA GLY A 316 -12.06 15.07 -39.88
C GLY A 316 -11.10 15.99 -39.11
N SER A 317 -11.10 15.95 -37.77
CA SER A 317 -10.09 16.62 -36.94
C SER A 317 -8.95 15.68 -36.57
N LEU A 318 -7.71 16.18 -36.60
CA LEU A 318 -6.55 15.48 -36.06
C LEU A 318 -6.38 15.83 -34.58
N HIS A 319 -6.16 14.81 -33.76
CA HIS A 319 -5.99 14.94 -32.32
C HIS A 319 -4.63 14.43 -31.89
N SER A 320 -3.91 15.24 -31.12
CA SER A 320 -2.65 14.82 -30.51
C SER A 320 -2.92 14.04 -29.22
N PHE A 321 -2.63 12.75 -29.24
CA PHE A 321 -2.60 11.90 -28.04
C PHE A 321 -1.16 11.56 -27.64
N GLY A 322 -0.91 11.46 -26.34
CA GLY A 322 0.39 11.05 -25.79
C GLY A 322 1.57 11.90 -26.31
N ARG A 323 2.62 11.23 -26.82
CA ARG A 323 3.87 11.85 -27.30
C ARG A 323 3.74 12.50 -28.70
N GLY A 324 2.65 13.25 -28.93
CA GLY A 324 2.46 13.97 -30.19
C GLY A 324 1.97 13.11 -31.36
N ARG A 325 1.31 11.98 -31.10
CA ARG A 325 0.68 11.17 -32.15
C ARG A 325 -0.60 11.87 -32.60
N GLU A 326 -0.63 12.32 -33.85
CA GLU A 326 -1.85 12.84 -34.47
C GLU A 326 -2.74 11.69 -34.97
N VAL A 327 -3.99 11.68 -34.56
CA VAL A 327 -4.94 10.61 -34.85
C VAL A 327 -6.28 11.22 -35.24
N ALA A 328 -6.85 10.73 -36.35
CA ALA A 328 -8.25 10.95 -36.67
C ALA A 328 -9.09 9.89 -35.94
N LEU A 329 -10.11 10.34 -35.22
CA LEU A 329 -10.97 9.44 -34.45
C LEU A 329 -12.17 8.98 -35.26
N GLU A 330 -12.45 7.68 -35.21
CA GLU A 330 -13.63 7.06 -35.78
C GLU A 330 -14.67 6.79 -34.68
N LEU A 331 -15.88 7.30 -34.85
CA LEU A 331 -16.99 6.99 -33.95
C LEU A 331 -17.39 5.52 -34.11
N VAL A 332 -17.30 4.76 -33.01
CA VAL A 332 -17.72 3.36 -32.96
C VAL A 332 -18.77 3.13 -31.88
N ARG A 333 -19.52 2.05 -32.04
CA ARG A 333 -20.48 1.57 -31.04
C ARG A 333 -19.76 0.90 -29.87
N LEU A 334 -20.41 0.91 -28.70
CA LEU A 334 -19.94 0.25 -27.49
C LEU A 334 -19.78 -1.26 -27.67
N ASP A 335 -20.67 -1.92 -28.41
CA ASP A 335 -20.59 -3.36 -28.69
C ASP A 335 -19.51 -3.74 -29.72
N ALA A 336 -18.97 -2.76 -30.44
CA ALA A 336 -17.89 -2.94 -31.40
C ALA A 336 -16.49 -2.79 -30.78
N LEU A 337 -16.40 -2.40 -29.50
CA LEU A 337 -15.13 -2.29 -28.79
C LEU A 337 -14.48 -3.67 -28.57
N GLN A 338 -13.16 -3.70 -28.71
CA GLN A 338 -12.32 -4.86 -28.41
C GLN A 338 -11.71 -4.74 -27.01
N GLU A 339 -11.37 -5.89 -26.42
CA GLU A 339 -10.66 -5.96 -25.14
C GLU A 339 -9.32 -5.19 -25.22
N GLY A 340 -9.02 -4.37 -24.22
CA GLY A 340 -7.82 -3.53 -24.19
C GLY A 340 -8.02 -2.17 -24.89
N ASN A 341 -6.93 -1.65 -25.46
CA ASN A 341 -6.91 -0.30 -26.02
C ASN A 341 -7.55 -0.25 -27.41
N ASN A 342 -8.57 0.59 -27.58
CA ASN A 342 -9.20 0.84 -28.88
C ASN A 342 -8.65 2.13 -29.48
N GLU A 343 -7.44 2.08 -30.04
CA GLU A 343 -6.75 3.23 -30.62
C GLU A 343 -7.54 3.83 -31.80
N ALA A 344 -7.43 5.15 -31.99
CA ALA A 344 -8.14 5.88 -33.04
C ALA A 344 -9.68 5.73 -33.04
N LYS A 345 -10.27 5.21 -31.95
CA LYS A 345 -11.71 5.09 -31.80
C LYS A 345 -12.24 6.11 -30.79
N VAL A 346 -13.48 6.53 -30.97
CA VAL A 346 -14.22 7.34 -29.99
C VAL A 346 -15.60 6.74 -29.78
N VAL A 347 -16.08 6.74 -28.54
CA VAL A 347 -17.45 6.34 -28.22
C VAL A 347 -18.23 7.51 -27.66
N LEU A 348 -19.53 7.53 -27.97
CA LEU A 348 -20.48 8.54 -27.51
C LEU A 348 -21.73 7.82 -26.98
N GLY A 349 -22.13 8.13 -25.76
CA GLY A 349 -23.31 7.51 -25.17
C GLY A 349 -23.94 8.33 -24.05
N LYS A 350 -25.04 7.82 -23.51
CA LYS A 350 -25.85 8.44 -22.46
C LYS A 350 -25.60 7.78 -21.12
N VAL A 351 -25.41 8.57 -20.07
CA VAL A 351 -25.31 8.05 -18.70
C VAL A 351 -26.68 7.54 -18.23
N VAL A 352 -26.72 6.32 -17.71
CA VAL A 352 -27.95 5.65 -17.23
C VAL A 352 -28.01 5.46 -15.72
N GLY A 353 -26.87 5.59 -15.03
CA GLY A 353 -26.80 5.53 -13.57
C GLY A 353 -25.35 5.61 -13.09
N SER A 354 -25.18 5.77 -11.78
CA SER A 354 -23.87 5.88 -11.13
C SER A 354 -23.80 5.01 -9.87
N ILE A 355 -22.59 4.63 -9.49
CA ILE A 355 -22.29 3.93 -8.24
C ILE A 355 -21.70 4.95 -7.28
N HIS A 356 -22.27 5.02 -6.08
CA HIS A 356 -21.70 5.80 -5.00
C HIS A 356 -20.62 4.97 -4.30
N ASN A 357 -19.41 5.51 -4.22
CA ASN A 357 -18.28 4.91 -3.52
C ASN A 357 -17.90 5.78 -2.32
N ASP A 358 -17.80 5.19 -1.13
CA ASP A 358 -17.46 5.91 0.12
C ASP A 358 -16.12 6.66 0.01
N ASN A 359 -15.18 6.15 -0.79
CA ASN A 359 -13.84 6.73 -0.96
C ASN A 359 -13.74 7.70 -2.15
N SER A 360 -14.87 8.09 -2.78
CA SER A 360 -14.98 9.01 -3.95
C SER A 360 -14.24 8.63 -5.24
N VAL A 361 -13.31 7.66 -5.20
CA VAL A 361 -12.48 7.24 -6.33
C VAL A 361 -12.53 5.72 -6.54
N PRO A 362 -12.77 5.24 -7.78
CA PRO A 362 -13.15 6.03 -8.95
C PRO A 362 -14.61 6.51 -8.87
N PHE A 363 -14.89 7.66 -9.49
CA PHE A 363 -16.27 8.00 -9.83
C PHE A 363 -16.72 7.04 -10.93
N THR A 364 -17.81 6.31 -10.68
CA THR A 364 -18.22 5.21 -11.56
C THR A 364 -19.63 5.42 -12.04
N PHE A 365 -19.83 5.37 -13.36
CA PHE A 365 -21.15 5.45 -13.99
C PHE A 365 -21.30 4.44 -15.10
N ALA A 366 -22.53 4.10 -15.46
CA ALA A 366 -22.81 3.29 -16.63
C ALA A 366 -23.36 4.16 -17.76
N MET A 367 -22.98 3.82 -18.98
CA MET A 367 -23.49 4.47 -20.19
C MET A 367 -23.99 3.46 -21.22
N VAL A 368 -24.89 3.94 -22.08
CA VAL A 368 -25.43 3.19 -23.22
C VAL A 368 -25.32 4.01 -24.50
N ASP A 369 -25.29 3.35 -25.65
CA ASP A 369 -25.32 3.98 -26.97
C ASP A 369 -26.44 3.37 -27.84
N GLU A 370 -26.38 3.58 -29.16
CA GLU A 370 -27.33 3.03 -30.13
C GLU A 370 -27.38 1.51 -30.18
N SER A 371 -26.32 0.82 -29.76
CA SER A 371 -26.31 -0.65 -29.68
C SER A 371 -27.12 -1.19 -28.49
N MET A 372 -27.50 -0.32 -27.55
CA MET A 372 -28.09 -0.67 -26.26
C MET A 372 -27.17 -1.52 -25.37
N GLU A 373 -25.90 -1.70 -25.74
CA GLU A 373 -24.86 -2.22 -24.85
C GLU A 373 -24.68 -1.24 -23.68
N CYS A 374 -24.50 -1.79 -22.48
CA CYS A 374 -24.34 -1.01 -21.26
C CYS A 374 -22.96 -1.31 -20.69
N ILE A 375 -22.12 -0.28 -20.59
CA ILE A 375 -20.73 -0.40 -20.14
C ILE A 375 -20.49 0.54 -18.98
N LEU A 376 -19.74 0.09 -17.98
CA LEU A 376 -19.28 0.95 -16.90
C LEU A 376 -18.12 1.82 -17.35
N VAL A 377 -18.02 3.01 -16.78
CA VAL A 377 -16.89 3.91 -16.94
C VAL A 377 -16.38 4.23 -15.56
N THR A 378 -15.13 3.86 -15.29
CA THR A 378 -14.42 4.15 -14.04
C THR A 378 -13.51 5.34 -14.27
N VAL A 379 -13.83 6.47 -13.64
CA VAL A 379 -13.07 7.71 -13.81
C VAL A 379 -12.28 8.02 -12.55
N TYR A 380 -10.96 7.98 -12.69
CA TYR A 380 -10.01 8.35 -11.65
C TYR A 380 -9.67 9.84 -11.73
N ASN A 381 -9.12 10.37 -10.64
CA ASN A 381 -8.71 11.77 -10.52
C ASN A 381 -9.82 12.81 -10.78
N TRP A 382 -11.09 12.42 -10.68
CA TRP A 382 -12.22 13.37 -10.64
C TRP A 382 -12.36 13.91 -9.22
N ALA A 383 -12.47 15.23 -9.06
CA ALA A 383 -12.66 15.86 -7.76
C ALA A 383 -13.97 15.42 -7.11
N ASP A 384 -13.96 15.33 -5.77
CA ASP A 384 -15.14 14.97 -4.99
C ASP A 384 -16.31 15.94 -5.26
N GLY A 385 -17.53 15.40 -5.26
CA GLY A 385 -18.75 16.13 -5.62
C GLY A 385 -18.84 16.56 -7.11
N ARG A 386 -17.99 16.02 -7.99
CA ARG A 386 -18.08 16.16 -9.44
C ARG A 386 -18.34 14.81 -10.11
N GLY A 387 -18.88 14.84 -11.32
CA GLY A 387 -19.22 13.64 -12.07
C GLY A 387 -20.24 13.93 -13.16
N ALA A 388 -20.48 12.93 -14.02
CA ALA A 388 -21.59 12.95 -14.96
C ALA A 388 -22.89 12.47 -14.29
N ILE A 389 -24.03 13.00 -14.72
CA ILE A 389 -25.35 12.65 -14.18
C ILE A 389 -26.20 11.91 -15.21
N ILE A 390 -27.25 11.24 -14.75
CA ILE A 390 -28.18 10.50 -15.62
C ILE A 390 -28.74 11.42 -16.71
N GLY A 391 -28.60 11.02 -17.97
CA GLY A 391 -29.06 11.80 -19.12
C GLY A 391 -27.97 12.58 -19.85
N ASP A 392 -26.80 12.78 -19.23
CA ASP A 392 -25.66 13.40 -19.88
C ASP A 392 -25.15 12.57 -21.06
N CYS A 393 -24.73 13.24 -22.13
CA CYS A 393 -23.95 12.65 -23.20
C CYS A 393 -22.47 12.66 -22.82
N VAL A 394 -21.81 11.51 -22.84
CA VAL A 394 -20.38 11.38 -22.56
C VAL A 394 -19.64 10.90 -23.81
N THR A 395 -18.60 11.63 -24.18
CA THR A 395 -17.67 11.27 -25.27
C THR A 395 -16.33 10.84 -24.69
N LEU A 396 -15.84 9.69 -25.14
CA LEU A 396 -14.63 9.02 -24.68
C LEU A 396 -13.73 8.65 -25.85
N PRO A 397 -12.59 9.32 -26.04
CA PRO A 397 -11.59 8.92 -27.03
C PRO A 397 -10.73 7.77 -26.53
N GLU A 398 -10.24 6.95 -27.46
CA GLU A 398 -9.34 5.81 -27.26
C GLU A 398 -9.70 4.94 -26.03
N PRO A 399 -10.94 4.42 -25.95
CA PRO A 399 -11.40 3.72 -24.75
C PRO A 399 -10.60 2.44 -24.52
N GLN A 400 -10.18 2.26 -23.26
CA GLN A 400 -9.57 1.02 -22.79
C GLN A 400 -10.64 0.14 -22.15
N LEU A 401 -11.10 -0.88 -22.89
CA LEU A 401 -12.12 -1.81 -22.43
C LEU A 401 -11.50 -2.93 -21.59
N THR A 402 -12.18 -3.32 -20.51
CA THR A 402 -11.85 -4.51 -19.74
C THR A 402 -13.09 -5.34 -19.44
N SER A 403 -13.02 -6.63 -19.70
CA SER A 403 -14.07 -7.59 -19.40
C SER A 403 -13.83 -8.25 -18.05
N HIS A 404 -14.69 -7.96 -17.08
CA HIS A 404 -14.64 -8.52 -15.73
C HIS A 404 -15.60 -9.70 -15.65
N LYS A 405 -15.10 -10.91 -15.54
CA LYS A 405 -15.92 -12.12 -15.38
C LYS A 405 -15.28 -13.06 -14.36
N VAL A 406 -15.93 -13.20 -13.21
CA VAL A 406 -15.45 -14.05 -12.12
C VAL A 406 -16.61 -14.88 -11.57
N ASP A 407 -16.33 -16.16 -11.37
CA ASP A 407 -17.19 -17.12 -10.69
C ASP A 407 -16.29 -17.97 -9.77
N SER A 408 -16.15 -17.54 -8.52
CA SER A 408 -15.27 -18.13 -7.51
C SER A 408 -15.96 -18.17 -6.15
N GLU A 409 -15.37 -18.88 -5.18
CA GLU A 409 -15.85 -18.89 -3.79
C GLU A 409 -15.84 -17.49 -3.15
N LEU A 410 -14.88 -16.63 -3.53
CA LEU A 410 -14.74 -15.29 -2.98
C LEU A 410 -15.75 -14.31 -3.60
N ALA A 411 -16.08 -14.46 -4.88
CA ALA A 411 -16.93 -13.51 -5.59
C ALA A 411 -17.54 -14.08 -6.88
N LYS A 412 -18.71 -13.51 -7.25
CA LYS A 412 -19.39 -13.74 -8.52
C LYS A 412 -19.85 -12.42 -9.13
N TYR A 413 -19.30 -12.04 -10.28
CA TYR A 413 -19.66 -10.81 -10.99
C TYR A 413 -19.32 -10.89 -12.49
N GLU A 414 -20.08 -10.17 -13.31
CA GLU A 414 -19.85 -10.06 -14.76
C GLU A 414 -20.25 -8.67 -15.25
N PHE A 415 -19.29 -7.92 -15.81
CA PHE A 415 -19.52 -6.62 -16.46
C PHE A 415 -18.32 -6.21 -17.33
N LYS A 416 -18.53 -5.26 -18.24
CA LYS A 416 -17.44 -4.57 -18.95
C LYS A 416 -17.23 -3.18 -18.35
N SER A 417 -15.97 -2.73 -18.27
CA SER A 417 -15.63 -1.36 -17.89
C SER A 417 -14.73 -0.68 -18.92
N ILE A 418 -14.83 0.64 -19.00
CA ILE A 418 -13.86 1.52 -19.66
C ILE A 418 -13.15 2.32 -18.57
N ARG A 419 -11.84 2.17 -18.48
CA ARG A 419 -11.03 2.91 -17.51
C ARG A 419 -10.62 4.27 -18.04
N VAL A 420 -10.80 5.31 -17.23
CA VAL A 420 -10.38 6.68 -17.54
C VAL A 420 -9.51 7.23 -16.42
N ASN A 421 -8.20 7.34 -16.66
CA ASN A 421 -7.25 7.85 -15.66
C ASN A 421 -7.32 9.38 -15.49
N ASN A 422 -7.65 10.11 -16.56
CA ASN A 422 -7.67 11.57 -16.56
C ASN A 422 -9.03 12.07 -17.05
N PRO A 423 -9.85 12.70 -16.18
CA PRO A 423 -11.20 13.10 -16.55
C PRO A 423 -11.19 14.20 -17.62
N MET A 424 -10.08 14.94 -17.80
CA MET A 424 -9.98 15.97 -18.84
C MET A 424 -10.01 15.43 -20.27
N VAL A 425 -9.92 14.12 -20.47
CA VAL A 425 -10.13 13.50 -21.78
C VAL A 425 -11.61 13.39 -22.13
N LEU A 426 -12.50 13.46 -21.14
CA LEU A 426 -13.94 13.36 -21.31
C LEU A 426 -14.54 14.66 -21.86
N LEU A 427 -15.54 14.50 -22.72
CA LEU A 427 -16.54 15.55 -22.94
C LEU A 427 -17.85 15.12 -22.29
N VAL A 428 -18.41 16.00 -21.46
CA VAL A 428 -19.76 15.85 -20.90
C VAL A 428 -20.63 16.91 -21.56
N ASN A 429 -21.67 16.47 -22.28
CA ASN A 429 -22.55 17.30 -23.11
C ASN A 429 -21.76 18.19 -24.08
N GLY A 430 -20.76 17.59 -24.76
CA GLY A 430 -19.88 18.28 -25.72
C GLY A 430 -18.84 19.22 -25.09
N LYS A 431 -18.82 19.37 -23.77
CA LYS A 431 -17.87 20.26 -23.06
C LYS A 431 -16.80 19.45 -22.35
N ARG A 432 -15.55 19.88 -22.50
CA ARG A 432 -14.40 19.26 -21.83
C ARG A 432 -14.49 19.43 -20.32
N VAL A 433 -14.17 18.37 -19.57
CA VAL A 433 -14.01 18.48 -18.11
C VAL A 433 -12.84 19.42 -17.79
N GLY A 434 -13.13 20.46 -17.01
CA GLY A 434 -12.16 21.50 -16.68
C GLY A 434 -11.11 21.06 -15.66
N ARG A 435 -9.93 21.69 -15.69
CA ARG A 435 -8.83 21.44 -14.71
C ARG A 435 -9.26 21.63 -13.26
N ASN A 436 -10.22 22.51 -13.01
CA ASN A 436 -10.81 22.77 -11.69
C ASN A 436 -11.68 21.61 -11.15
N GLN A 437 -11.94 20.58 -11.97
CA GLN A 437 -12.66 19.38 -11.57
C GLN A 437 -11.73 18.17 -11.41
N VAL A 438 -10.42 18.36 -11.52
CA VAL A 438 -9.42 17.29 -11.38
C VAL A 438 -8.85 17.34 -9.97
N ALA A 439 -8.85 16.20 -9.27
CA ALA A 439 -8.15 16.03 -8.00
C ALA A 439 -7.15 14.88 -8.13
N SER A 440 -6.01 14.97 -7.44
CA SER A 440 -5.06 13.85 -7.42
C SER A 440 -5.52 12.83 -6.38
N THR A 441 -5.54 11.55 -6.75
CA THR A 441 -5.74 10.48 -5.77
C THR A 441 -4.46 10.32 -4.95
N CYS A 442 -4.55 10.41 -3.63
CA CYS A 442 -3.46 10.07 -2.72
C CYS A 442 -3.73 8.69 -2.13
N VAL A 443 -2.71 7.82 -2.14
CA VAL A 443 -2.76 6.52 -1.45
C VAL A 443 -1.59 6.45 -0.49
N THR A 444 -1.92 6.20 0.77
CA THR A 444 -0.93 5.87 1.80
C THR A 444 -0.78 4.35 1.83
N SER A 445 0.43 3.86 1.61
CA SER A 445 0.76 2.46 1.90
C SER A 445 0.76 2.23 3.40
N THR A 446 0.16 1.12 3.86
CA THR A 446 0.22 0.75 5.27
C THR A 446 1.54 0.04 5.56
N TYR A 447 2.13 0.30 6.72
CA TYR A 447 3.24 -0.49 7.25
C TYR A 447 3.02 -0.62 8.74
N GLU A 448 2.96 -1.85 9.24
CA GLU A 448 2.96 -2.11 10.68
C GLU A 448 4.41 -2.35 11.11
N ALA A 449 4.86 -1.64 12.14
CA ALA A 449 6.16 -1.92 12.74
C ALA A 449 6.05 -3.28 13.44
N HIS A 450 6.63 -4.31 12.81
CA HIS A 450 6.55 -5.70 13.26
C HIS A 450 7.58 -6.03 14.31
#